data_AF-A0A7V8LJP9-F1
#
_entry.id   AF-A0A7V8LJP9-F1
#
_cell.length_a   1.000
_cell.length_b   1.000
_cell.length_c   1.000
_cell.angle_alpha   90.00
_cell.angle_beta   90.00
_cell.angle_gamma   90.00
#
_symmetry.space_group_name_H-M   'P 1'
#
loop_
_entity.id
_entity.type
_entity.pdbx_description
1 polymer ?
#
loop_
_entity_poly.entity_id
_entity_poly.type
_entity_poly.pdbx_seq_one_letter_code
_entity_poly.pdbx_strand_id
1 'polypeptide(L)'
;MNLQELAAQAGMTADSSPVEMARIATSIADTGLTPLSPHETLRALLRIQRDSQTPVFVTTSVGAGILGIHPETLRYWSRRGLYDLPEPTRAGSQLRWDANELRAWAERRKRRSPVAS
;
A
#
# COMPACT_ATOMS: atom_id res chain seq x y z
N MET A 1 22.16 -21.22 3.21
CA MET A 1 21.17 -20.46 4.01
C MET A 1 20.29 -19.71 3.05
N ASN A 2 19.02 -20.09 2.96
CA ASN A 2 18.08 -19.51 1.99
C ASN A 2 17.26 -18.36 2.61
N LEU A 3 16.52 -17.64 1.77
CA LEU A 3 15.73 -16.48 2.18
C LEU A 3 14.60 -16.81 3.17
N GLN A 4 14.06 -18.04 3.12
CA GLN A 4 12.99 -18.49 4.02
C GLN A 4 13.51 -18.76 5.44
N GLU A 5 14.69 -19.37 5.56
CA GLU A 5 15.36 -19.62 6.85
C GLU A 5 15.69 -18.31 7.57
N LEU A 6 16.15 -17.29 6.81
CA LEU A 6 16.47 -15.96 7.35
C LEU A 6 15.23 -15.20 7.84
N ALA A 7 14.11 -15.30 7.11
CA ALA A 7 12.84 -14.65 7.46
C ALA A 7 12.23 -15.25 8.73
N ALA A 8 12.29 -16.58 8.88
CA ALA A 8 11.85 -17.28 10.09
C ALA A 8 12.67 -16.85 11.32
N GLN A 9 13.99 -16.68 11.16
CA GLN A 9 14.89 -16.28 12.24
C GLN A 9 14.72 -14.81 12.67
N ALA A 10 14.19 -13.96 11.79
CA ALA A 10 13.84 -12.55 12.08
C ALA A 10 12.42 -12.37 12.66
N GLY A 11 11.69 -13.47 12.91
CA GLY A 11 10.35 -13.43 13.52
C GLY A 11 9.22 -13.06 12.54
N MET A 12 9.43 -13.15 11.22
CA MET A 12 8.35 -13.00 10.24
C MET A 12 7.59 -14.32 10.08
N THR A 13 6.30 -14.34 10.42
CA THR A 13 5.40 -15.44 10.06
C THR A 13 4.96 -15.29 8.61
N ALA A 14 5.04 -16.39 7.86
CA ALA A 14 5.02 -16.46 6.40
C ALA A 14 3.63 -16.23 5.75
N ASP A 15 2.90 -15.18 6.13
CA ASP A 15 1.63 -14.80 5.48
C ASP A 15 1.80 -13.84 4.30
N SER A 16 3.03 -13.44 3.98
CA SER A 16 3.30 -12.64 2.77
C SER A 16 3.31 -13.53 1.53
N SER A 17 2.29 -13.36 0.69
CA SER A 17 2.14 -14.04 -0.61
C SER A 17 3.45 -14.01 -1.42
N PRO A 18 3.81 -15.09 -2.14
CA PRO A 18 4.98 -15.12 -3.04
C PRO A 18 5.02 -13.95 -4.04
N VAL A 19 3.86 -13.39 -4.38
CA VAL A 19 3.72 -12.22 -5.25
C VAL A 19 4.22 -10.94 -4.58
N GLU A 20 3.99 -10.79 -3.28
CA GLU A 20 4.47 -9.66 -2.47
C GLU A 20 5.99 -9.69 -2.39
N MET A 21 6.54 -10.87 -2.05
CA MET A 21 7.98 -11.14 -2.01
C MET A 21 8.65 -10.82 -3.36
N ALA A 22 8.04 -11.23 -4.48
CA ALA A 22 8.55 -10.97 -5.82
C ALA A 22 8.54 -9.47 -6.18
N ARG A 23 7.49 -8.73 -5.79
CA ARG A 23 7.42 -7.27 -6.04
C ARG A 23 8.52 -6.50 -5.32
N ILE A 24 8.79 -6.86 -4.07
CA ILE A 24 9.83 -6.16 -3.31
C ILE A 24 11.21 -6.53 -3.86
N ALA A 25 11.43 -7.78 -4.30
CA ALA A 25 12.65 -8.19 -4.99
C ALA A 25 12.88 -7.44 -6.32
N THR A 26 11.83 -7.24 -7.14
CA THR A 26 11.91 -6.46 -8.39
C THR A 26 12.25 -4.99 -8.13
N SER A 27 11.67 -4.38 -7.09
CA SER A 27 11.99 -3.00 -6.70
C SER A 27 13.46 -2.79 -6.31
N ILE A 28 14.12 -3.84 -5.79
CA ILE A 28 15.55 -3.81 -5.45
C ILE A 28 16.41 -3.93 -6.72
N ALA A 29 16.00 -4.74 -7.70
CA ALA A 29 16.72 -4.88 -8.96
C ALA A 29 16.74 -3.55 -9.76
N ASP A 30 15.64 -2.80 -9.74
CA ASP A 30 15.53 -1.50 -10.42
C ASP A 30 16.40 -0.39 -9.78
N THR A 31 16.86 -0.57 -8.53
CA THR A 31 17.73 0.42 -7.87
C THR A 31 19.19 0.33 -8.34
N GLY A 32 19.55 -0.66 -9.17
CA GLY A 32 20.92 -0.83 -9.69
C GLY A 32 21.98 -1.18 -8.64
N LEU A 33 21.56 -1.43 -7.40
CA LEU A 33 22.43 -1.80 -6.29
C LEU A 33 22.55 -3.33 -6.25
N THR A 34 23.73 -3.86 -6.58
CA THR A 34 24.05 -5.23 -6.22
C THR A 34 24.21 -5.28 -4.69
N PRO A 35 23.36 -6.00 -3.95
CA PRO A 35 23.48 -6.04 -2.50
C PRO A 35 24.77 -6.78 -2.12
N LEU A 36 25.60 -6.18 -1.25
CA LEU A 36 26.90 -6.75 -0.84
C LEU A 36 26.71 -7.99 0.05
N SER A 37 25.51 -8.20 0.60
CA SER A 37 25.12 -9.43 1.31
C SER A 37 23.60 -9.63 1.37
N PRO A 38 23.12 -10.87 1.63
CA PRO A 38 21.72 -11.17 1.90
C PRO A 38 21.11 -10.37 3.07
N HIS A 39 21.92 -10.00 4.07
CA HIS A 39 21.46 -9.20 5.20
C HIS A 39 21.13 -7.75 4.81
N GLU A 40 21.90 -7.16 3.91
CA GLU A 40 21.59 -5.82 3.38
C GLU A 40 20.33 -5.84 2.52
N THR A 41 20.15 -6.89 1.71
CA THR A 41 18.89 -7.10 0.98
C THR A 41 17.72 -7.16 1.95
N LEU A 42 17.81 -7.98 3.01
CA LEU A 42 16.73 -8.07 4.00
C LEU A 42 16.47 -6.73 4.70
N ARG A 43 17.52 -5.99 5.09
CA ARG A 43 17.33 -4.66 5.70
C ARG A 43 16.67 -3.67 4.74
N ALA A 44 17.04 -3.68 3.47
CA ALA A 44 16.41 -2.85 2.45
C ALA A 44 14.95 -3.25 2.24
N LEU A 45 14.64 -4.56 2.15
CA LEU A 45 13.28 -5.09 2.06
C LEU A 45 12.44 -4.64 3.26
N LEU A 46 12.95 -4.80 4.48
CA LEU A 46 12.25 -4.40 5.71
C LEU A 46 12.03 -2.89 5.78
N ARG A 47 12.99 -2.09 5.31
CA ARG A 47 12.85 -0.64 5.23
C ARG A 47 11.75 -0.25 4.24
N ILE A 48 11.75 -0.83 3.05
CA ILE A 48 10.71 -0.60 2.03
C ILE A 48 9.35 -1.03 2.56
N GLN A 49 9.26 -2.21 3.18
CA GLN A 49 8.02 -2.72 3.79
C GLN A 49 7.50 -1.78 4.88
N ARG A 50 8.40 -1.30 5.75
CA ARG A 50 8.05 -0.33 6.80
C ARG A 50 7.58 1.00 6.21
N ASP A 51 8.30 1.53 5.23
CA ASP A 51 7.95 2.78 4.56
C ASP A 51 6.58 2.64 3.84
N SER A 52 6.31 1.47 3.26
CA SER A 52 5.02 1.13 2.64
C SER A 52 3.86 1.06 3.65
N GLN A 53 4.15 0.71 4.91
CA GLN A 53 3.19 0.60 6.00
C GLN A 53 2.98 1.91 6.77
N THR A 54 3.78 2.95 6.52
CA THR A 54 3.53 4.25 7.13
C THR A 54 2.31 4.92 6.47
N PRO A 55 1.28 5.29 7.24
CA PRO A 55 0.08 5.90 6.67
C PRO A 55 0.42 7.29 6.13
N VAL A 56 0.14 7.51 4.85
CA VAL A 56 0.39 8.81 4.19
C VAL A 56 -0.92 9.59 4.17
N PHE A 57 -1.12 10.42 5.19
CA PHE A 57 -2.33 11.20 5.34
C PHE A 57 -2.39 12.42 4.40
N VAL A 58 -3.38 12.43 3.51
CA VAL A 58 -3.62 13.50 2.53
C VAL A 58 -4.96 14.20 2.74
N THR A 59 -5.12 15.38 2.13
CA THR A 59 -6.39 16.11 2.13
C THR A 59 -7.43 15.40 1.28
N THR A 60 -8.71 15.76 1.47
CA THR A 60 -9.80 15.24 0.63
C THR A 60 -9.61 15.57 -0.85
N SER A 61 -9.04 16.73 -1.18
CA SER A 61 -8.81 17.12 -2.58
C SER A 61 -7.79 16.19 -3.25
N VAL A 62 -6.67 15.94 -2.57
CA VAL A 62 -5.63 15.02 -3.05
C VAL A 62 -6.16 13.59 -3.13
N GLY A 63 -6.88 13.11 -2.10
CA GLY A 63 -7.50 11.79 -2.10
C GLY A 63 -8.48 11.58 -3.25
N ALA A 64 -9.28 12.60 -3.58
CA ALA A 64 -10.20 12.54 -4.71
C ALA A 64 -9.45 12.52 -6.06
N GLY A 65 -8.34 13.26 -6.16
CA GLY A 65 -7.43 13.19 -7.30
C GLY A 65 -6.85 11.79 -7.52
N ILE A 66 -6.47 11.08 -6.45
CA ILE A 66 -5.99 9.68 -6.53
C ILE A 66 -7.05 8.76 -7.15
N LEU A 67 -8.33 8.99 -6.82
CA LEU A 67 -9.44 8.19 -7.32
C LEU A 67 -10.00 8.66 -8.67
N GLY A 68 -9.55 9.82 -9.18
CA GLY A 68 -10.08 10.43 -10.39
C GLY A 68 -11.53 10.91 -10.26
N ILE A 69 -11.96 11.33 -9.06
CA ILE A 69 -13.33 11.82 -8.79
C ILE A 69 -13.33 13.24 -8.23
N HIS A 70 -14.50 13.87 -8.18
CA HIS A 70 -14.66 15.18 -7.55
C HIS A 70 -14.54 15.07 -6.01
N PRO A 71 -13.91 16.03 -5.29
CA PRO A 71 -13.77 15.99 -3.84
C PRO A 71 -15.10 15.88 -3.08
N GLU A 72 -16.17 16.47 -3.62
CA GLU A 72 -17.50 16.37 -3.04
C GLU A 72 -18.10 14.98 -3.17
N THR A 73 -17.84 14.28 -4.28
CA THR A 73 -18.21 12.87 -4.48
C THR A 73 -17.53 11.99 -3.44
N LEU A 74 -16.23 12.22 -3.17
CA LEU A 74 -15.49 11.49 -2.14
C LEU A 74 -16.09 11.71 -0.74
N ARG A 75 -16.41 12.96 -0.39
CA ARG A 75 -17.08 13.28 0.90
C ARG A 75 -18.45 12.64 1.00
N TYR A 76 -19.23 12.67 -0.08
CA TYR A 76 -20.55 12.07 -0.12
C TYR A 76 -20.48 10.56 0.10
N TRP A 77 -19.60 9.85 -0.60
CA TRP A 77 -19.40 8.40 -0.42
C TRP A 77 -18.97 8.06 1.01
N SER A 78 -18.02 8.81 1.55
CA SER A 78 -17.57 8.66 2.94
C SER A 78 -18.71 8.79 3.95
N ARG A 79 -19.48 9.88 3.87
CA ARG A 79 -20.58 10.18 4.80
C ARG A 79 -21.71 9.15 4.73
N ARG A 80 -21.90 8.54 3.56
CA ARG A 80 -22.95 7.56 3.30
C ARG A 80 -22.47 6.11 3.51
N GLY A 81 -21.20 5.89 3.83
CA GLY A 81 -20.62 4.55 3.99
C GLY A 81 -20.68 3.72 2.69
N LEU A 82 -20.51 4.37 1.53
CA LEU A 82 -20.68 3.69 0.24
C LEU A 82 -19.38 3.01 -0.21
N TYR A 83 -19.56 1.86 -0.88
CA TYR A 83 -18.51 1.15 -1.62
C TYR A 83 -17.33 0.65 -0.79
N ASP A 84 -17.52 0.38 0.50
CA ASP A 84 -16.46 -0.05 1.42
C ASP A 84 -15.22 0.86 1.36
N LEU A 85 -15.47 2.16 1.22
CA LEU A 85 -14.42 3.17 1.12
C LEU A 85 -13.63 3.24 2.43
N PRO A 86 -12.28 3.39 2.40
CA PRO A 86 -11.50 3.62 3.61
C PRO A 86 -12.03 4.79 4.43
N GLU A 87 -12.05 4.64 5.76
CA GLU A 87 -12.52 5.70 6.64
C GLU A 87 -11.46 6.80 6.78
N PRO A 88 -11.83 8.09 6.65
CA PRO A 88 -10.90 9.16 6.90
C PRO A 88 -10.64 9.35 8.40
N THR A 89 -9.39 9.59 8.75
CA THR A 89 -8.99 10.05 10.08
C THR A 89 -9.35 11.53 10.24
N ARG A 90 -9.81 11.93 11.43
CA ARG A 90 -10.00 13.35 11.76
C ARG A 90 -8.72 13.94 12.35
N ALA A 91 -8.17 14.96 11.68
CA ALA A 91 -7.13 15.82 12.24
C ALA A 91 -7.74 17.21 12.49
N GLY A 92 -8.30 17.40 13.69
CA GLY A 92 -9.09 18.60 14.03
C GLY A 92 -10.37 18.68 13.19
N SER A 93 -10.56 19.80 12.49
CA SER A 93 -11.72 20.04 11.61
C SER A 93 -11.56 19.44 10.20
N GLN A 94 -10.39 18.88 9.87
CA GLN A 94 -10.10 18.39 8.52
C GLN A 94 -10.11 16.86 8.46
N LEU A 95 -10.72 16.34 7.40
CA LEU A 95 -10.62 14.93 7.04
C LEU A 95 -9.26 14.65 6.40
N ARG A 96 -8.59 13.63 6.91
CA ARG A 96 -7.32 13.10 6.41
C ARG A 96 -7.53 11.69 5.92
N TRP A 97 -7.03 11.42 4.74
CA TRP A 97 -7.20 10.16 4.04
C TRP A 97 -5.87 9.45 3.94
N ASP A 98 -5.81 8.15 4.23
CA ASP A 98 -4.61 7.39 3.89
C ASP A 98 -4.54 7.18 2.38
N ALA A 99 -3.53 7.79 1.75
CA ALA A 99 -3.31 7.69 0.32
C ALA A 99 -3.02 6.25 -0.13
N ASN A 100 -2.35 5.44 0.69
CA ASN A 100 -2.03 4.06 0.38
C ASN A 100 -3.29 3.20 0.40
N GLU A 101 -4.17 3.40 1.39
CA GLU A 101 -5.45 2.70 1.44
C GLU A 101 -6.38 3.08 0.29
N LEU A 102 -6.43 4.37 -0.08
CA LEU A 102 -7.23 4.83 -1.23
C LEU A 102 -6.75 4.19 -2.54
N ARG A 103 -5.43 4.11 -2.77
CA ARG A 103 -4.86 3.42 -3.94
C ARG A 103 -5.18 1.93 -3.92
N ALA A 104 -4.99 1.28 -2.78
CA ALA A 104 -5.30 -0.15 -2.63
C ALA A 104 -6.80 -0.43 -2.88
N TRP A 105 -7.68 0.43 -2.39
CA TRP A 105 -9.12 0.36 -2.63
C TRP A 105 -9.45 0.50 -4.12
N ALA A 106 -8.86 1.47 -4.82
CA ALA A 106 -9.07 1.66 -6.26
C ALA A 106 -8.65 0.41 -7.06
N GLU A 107 -7.51 -0.18 -6.72
CA GLU A 107 -7.01 -1.41 -7.35
C GLU A 107 -7.87 -2.64 -7.03
N ARG A 108 -8.42 -2.74 -5.81
CA ARG A 108 -9.40 -3.80 -5.48
C ARG A 108 -10.68 -3.64 -6.30
N ARG A 109 -11.14 -2.41 -6.50
CA ARG A 109 -12.37 -2.11 -7.25
C ARG A 109 -12.21 -2.41 -8.73
N LYS A 110 -11.08 -2.03 -9.35
CA LYS A 110 -10.76 -2.39 -10.73
C LYS A 110 -10.78 -3.90 -10.96
N ARG A 111 -10.20 -4.67 -10.03
CA ARG A 111 -10.20 -6.15 -10.09
C ARG A 111 -11.59 -6.77 -9.90
N ARG A 112 -12.48 -6.10 -9.16
CA ARG A 112 -13.86 -6.55 -8.90
C ARG A 112 -14.84 -6.15 -10.00
N SER A 113 -14.50 -5.19 -10.86
CA SER A 113 -15.19 -4.92 -12.11
C SER A 113 -14.50 -5.70 -13.24
N PRO A 114 -14.90 -6.95 -13.54
CA PRO A 114 -14.67 -7.45 -14.88
C PRO A 114 -15.51 -6.56 -15.78
N VAL A 115 -14.86 -5.69 -16.55
CA VAL A 115 -15.54 -5.05 -17.68
C VAL A 115 -16.04 -6.19 -18.54
N ALA A 116 -17.36 -6.27 -18.65
CA ALA A 116 -18.05 -7.10 -19.63
C ALA A 116 -17.43 -6.84 -21.00
N SER A 117 -17.18 -7.95 -21.70
CA SER A 117 -16.67 -8.03 -23.07
C SER A 117 -17.43 -7.18 -24.06
#